data_AF-A0A8C0V2N8-F1
#
_entry.id   AF-A0A8C0V2N8-F1
#
_cell.length_a   1.000
_cell.length_b   1.000
_cell.length_c   1.000
_cell.angle_alpha   90.00
_cell.angle_beta   90.00
_cell.angle_gamma   90.00
#
_symmetry.space_group_name_H-M   'P 1'
#
loop_
_entity.id
_entity.type
_entity.pdbx_description
1 polymer ?
#
loop_
_entity_poly.entity_id
_entity_poly.type
_entity_poly.pdbx_seq_one_letter_code
_entity_poly.pdbx_strand_id
1 'polypeptide(L)'
;LYSFPHLLQICIILALYIKISCSVCLFQGNKVNYHIINFLWKMGGYFPQQCLRETTDFRFPVEITKVTQKNIIRIIYEFLQQIFQLFSKNLPVDVWNISKIENFQNGIHHQIEELETCLSEEQSKARNNFQTWILKTSIYSIKKYFQRITNFLKDKQYSHCSWEAVQMELRTCHIIFDSLLKKKTT
;
A
#
# COMPACT_ATOMS: atom_id res chain seq x y z
N LEU A 1 -33.80 -21.70 29.53
CA LEU A 1 -32.48 -21.94 30.14
C LEU A 1 -31.54 -22.45 29.04
N TYR A 2 -31.02 -21.55 28.19
CA TYR A 2 -29.96 -21.88 27.23
C TYR A 2 -28.76 -20.96 27.48
N SER A 3 -27.73 -21.58 28.04
CA SER A 3 -26.31 -21.40 27.74
C SER A 3 -25.60 -20.05 27.99
N PHE A 4 -25.42 -19.71 29.26
CA PHE A 4 -24.32 -18.83 29.72
C PHE A 4 -22.90 -19.29 29.26
N PRO A 5 -22.58 -20.60 29.11
CA PRO A 5 -21.27 -21.04 28.66
C PRO A 5 -20.95 -20.71 27.20
N HIS A 6 -21.94 -20.65 26.31
CA HIS A 6 -21.68 -20.38 24.88
C HIS A 6 -21.29 -18.94 24.62
N LEU A 7 -21.86 -17.97 25.36
CA LEU A 7 -21.46 -16.57 25.26
C LEU A 7 -20.03 -16.37 25.77
N LEU A 8 -19.65 -17.04 26.86
CA LEU A 8 -18.27 -17.01 27.36
C LEU A 8 -17.29 -17.62 26.35
N GLN A 9 -17.67 -18.73 25.72
CA GLN A 9 -16.84 -19.43 24.73
C GLN A 9 -16.69 -18.61 23.44
N ILE A 10 -17.74 -17.91 23.00
CA ILE A 10 -17.69 -16.95 21.89
C ILE A 10 -16.80 -15.75 22.25
N CYS A 11 -16.93 -15.19 23.46
CA CYS A 11 -16.06 -14.10 23.92
C CYS A 11 -14.59 -14.52 24.01
N ILE A 12 -14.30 -15.76 24.44
CA ILE A 12 -12.94 -16.30 24.46
C ILE A 12 -12.42 -16.51 23.04
N ILE A 13 -13.22 -17.05 22.12
CA ILE A 13 -12.83 -17.22 20.71
C ILE A 13 -12.58 -15.86 20.05
N LEU A 14 -13.42 -14.87 20.29
CA LEU A 14 -13.24 -13.51 19.78
C LEU A 14 -12.01 -12.83 20.41
N ALA A 15 -11.81 -12.96 21.72
CA ALA A 15 -10.64 -12.43 22.40
C ALA A 15 -9.34 -13.12 21.95
N LEU A 16 -9.37 -14.42 21.68
CA LEU A 16 -8.25 -15.17 21.13
C LEU A 16 -8.01 -14.79 19.66
N TYR A 17 -9.06 -14.58 18.86
CA TYR A 17 -8.97 -14.10 17.47
C TYR A 17 -8.37 -12.69 17.40
N ILE A 18 -8.79 -11.79 18.30
CA ILE A 18 -8.22 -10.44 18.45
C ILE A 18 -6.76 -10.52 18.93
N LYS A 19 -6.45 -11.40 19.90
CA LYS A 19 -5.08 -11.59 20.41
C LYS A 19 -4.14 -12.23 19.36
N ILE A 20 -4.66 -13.09 18.50
CA ILE A 20 -3.95 -13.69 17.35
C ILE A 20 -3.75 -12.65 16.25
N SER A 21 -4.76 -11.82 15.95
CA SER A 21 -4.62 -10.71 14.99
C SER A 21 -3.60 -9.67 15.48
N CYS A 22 -3.54 -9.42 16.79
CA CYS A 22 -2.58 -8.52 17.42
C CYS A 22 -1.16 -9.12 17.52
N SER A 23 -1.03 -10.43 17.72
CA SER A 23 0.27 -11.11 17.64
C SER A 23 0.77 -11.25 16.20
N VAL A 24 -0.08 -11.22 15.19
CA VAL A 24 0.35 -11.09 13.79
C VAL A 24 1.01 -9.72 13.55
N CYS A 25 0.57 -8.64 14.22
CA CYS A 25 1.21 -7.33 14.13
C CYS A 25 2.42 -7.15 15.08
N LEU A 26 2.46 -7.82 16.25
CA LEU A 26 3.54 -7.71 17.25
C LEU A 26 4.61 -8.83 17.21
N PHE A 27 4.30 -10.01 16.65
CA PHE A 27 5.20 -11.18 16.62
C PHE A 27 5.78 -11.47 15.23
N GLN A 28 5.26 -10.86 14.16
CA GLN A 28 5.98 -10.74 12.90
C GLN A 28 6.79 -9.45 12.85
N GLY A 29 7.89 -9.47 13.60
CA GLY A 29 9.07 -8.64 13.32
C GLY A 29 9.67 -8.84 11.92
N ASN A 30 9.03 -9.57 11.01
CA ASN A 30 9.31 -9.61 9.58
C ASN A 30 8.20 -10.34 8.81
N LYS A 31 7.62 -9.68 7.80
CA LYS A 31 6.59 -10.13 6.85
C LYS A 31 5.14 -9.71 7.16
N VAL A 32 4.84 -8.45 6.87
CA VAL A 32 3.62 -8.10 6.11
C VAL A 32 3.50 -9.12 4.97
N ASN A 33 2.30 -9.60 4.63
CA ASN A 33 2.11 -10.57 3.55
C ASN A 33 2.46 -9.94 2.18
N TYR A 34 3.76 -9.83 1.88
CA TYR A 34 4.33 -9.20 0.68
C TYR A 34 3.99 -9.94 -0.61
N HIS A 35 3.31 -11.10 -0.54
CA HIS A 35 2.97 -11.88 -1.74
C HIS A 35 2.08 -11.11 -2.71
N ILE A 36 1.17 -10.24 -2.22
CA ILE A 36 0.30 -9.44 -3.10
C ILE A 36 1.04 -8.19 -3.63
N ILE A 37 1.92 -7.56 -2.82
CA ILE A 37 2.86 -6.51 -3.26
C ILE A 37 3.78 -7.02 -4.39
N ASN A 38 4.17 -8.29 -4.33
CA ASN A 38 4.94 -8.97 -5.37
C ASN A 38 4.11 -9.21 -6.65
N PHE A 39 2.79 -9.43 -6.53
CA PHE A 39 1.89 -9.58 -7.67
C PHE A 39 1.71 -8.24 -8.40
N LEU A 40 1.46 -7.17 -7.65
CA LEU A 40 1.29 -5.79 -8.12
C LEU A 40 2.34 -5.36 -9.15
N TRP A 41 3.60 -5.75 -8.97
CA TRP A 41 4.70 -5.28 -9.83
C TRP A 41 5.26 -6.31 -10.80
N LYS A 42 4.91 -7.58 -10.61
CA LYS A 42 5.08 -8.62 -11.62
C LYS A 42 4.00 -8.55 -12.69
N MET A 43 2.91 -7.84 -12.44
CA MET A 43 1.95 -7.47 -13.47
C MET A 43 2.69 -6.65 -14.54
N GLY A 44 2.46 -6.97 -15.83
CA GLY A 44 3.04 -6.34 -17.02
C GLY A 44 4.28 -7.02 -17.59
N GLY A 45 4.54 -6.80 -18.89
CA GLY A 45 5.74 -7.28 -19.57
C GLY A 45 6.94 -6.33 -19.41
N TYR A 46 7.90 -6.47 -20.31
CA TYR A 46 8.96 -5.48 -20.50
C TYR A 46 8.36 -4.14 -20.93
N PHE A 47 8.98 -3.04 -20.48
CA PHE A 47 8.53 -1.70 -20.87
C PHE A 47 8.66 -1.51 -22.39
N PRO A 48 7.59 -1.15 -23.12
CA PRO A 48 7.65 -1.06 -24.58
C PRO A 48 8.54 0.10 -25.05
N GLN A 49 9.45 -0.16 -26.00
CA GLN A 49 10.38 0.86 -26.50
C GLN A 49 9.67 2.07 -27.10
N GLN A 50 8.52 1.87 -27.74
CA GLN A 50 7.71 2.96 -28.28
C GLN A 50 7.21 3.94 -27.21
N CYS A 51 7.12 3.51 -25.96
CA CYS A 51 6.64 4.33 -24.85
C CYS A 51 7.73 5.14 -24.15
N LEU A 52 9.00 4.99 -24.54
CA LEU A 52 10.13 5.70 -23.90
C LEU A 52 9.98 7.22 -23.96
N ARG A 53 9.36 7.74 -25.03
CA ARG A 53 9.14 9.19 -25.23
C ARG A 53 8.11 9.79 -24.28
N GLU A 54 7.25 8.97 -23.66
CA GLU A 54 6.23 9.42 -22.71
C GLU A 54 6.65 9.25 -21.25
N THR A 55 7.87 8.74 -21.00
CA THR A 55 8.40 8.63 -19.63
C THR A 55 8.55 10.01 -18.99
N THR A 56 8.32 10.05 -17.68
CA THR A 56 8.47 11.27 -16.87
C THR A 56 8.96 10.91 -15.48
N ASP A 57 9.72 11.81 -14.87
CA ASP A 57 10.02 11.72 -13.45
C ASP A 57 8.82 12.24 -12.64
N PHE A 58 8.13 11.34 -11.93
CA PHE A 58 7.01 11.70 -11.05
C PHE A 58 7.47 12.36 -9.75
N ARG A 59 8.78 12.40 -9.49
CA ARG A 59 9.46 12.95 -8.31
C ARG A 59 8.95 12.30 -7.04
N PHE A 60 9.31 11.03 -6.86
CA PHE A 60 9.00 10.24 -5.69
C PHE A 60 9.34 10.97 -4.38
N PRO A 61 8.48 10.94 -3.35
CA PRO A 61 8.67 11.72 -2.13
C PRO A 61 9.75 11.11 -1.22
N VAL A 62 10.98 11.58 -1.35
CA VAL A 62 12.14 11.09 -0.57
C VAL A 62 11.98 11.27 0.94
N GLU A 63 11.08 12.14 1.40
CA GLU A 63 10.79 12.35 2.82
C GLU A 63 10.32 11.07 3.52
N ILE A 64 9.72 10.12 2.79
CA ILE A 64 9.28 8.84 3.38
C ILE A 64 10.46 8.02 3.94
N THR A 65 11.67 8.24 3.43
CA THR A 65 12.87 7.53 3.89
C THR A 65 13.24 7.88 5.33
N LYS A 66 12.86 9.09 5.77
CA LYS A 66 13.13 9.65 7.11
C LYS A 66 12.12 9.18 8.18
N VAL A 67 11.09 8.45 7.78
CA VAL A 67 10.04 7.97 8.69
C VAL A 67 10.57 6.83 9.56
N THR A 68 10.18 6.79 10.84
CA THR A 68 10.60 5.71 11.76
C THR A 68 10.00 4.37 11.35
N GLN A 69 10.60 3.27 11.81
CA GLN A 69 10.09 1.91 11.54
C GLN A 69 8.64 1.75 11.99
N LYS A 70 8.28 2.24 13.18
CA LYS A 70 6.89 2.23 13.67
C LYS A 70 5.92 2.94 12.73
N ASN A 71 6.38 3.97 12.03
CA ASN A 71 5.52 4.80 11.19
C ASN A 71 5.50 4.32 9.72
N ILE A 72 6.37 3.38 9.31
CA ILE A 72 6.45 2.90 7.91
C ILE A 72 5.19 2.15 7.48
N ILE A 73 4.56 1.43 8.39
CA ILE A 73 3.29 0.71 8.15
C ILE A 73 2.21 1.70 7.72
N ARG A 74 2.14 2.86 8.38
CA ARG A 74 1.18 3.92 8.04
C ARG A 74 1.49 4.61 6.72
N ILE A 75 2.77 4.67 6.32
CA ILE A 75 3.18 5.13 4.99
C ILE A 75 2.72 4.13 3.92
N ILE A 76 2.96 2.83 4.12
CA ILE A 76 2.55 1.78 3.18
C ILE A 76 1.03 1.75 3.04
N TYR A 77 0.30 1.84 4.16
CA TYR A 77 -1.16 1.94 4.17
C TYR A 77 -1.66 3.09 3.29
N GLU A 78 -1.15 4.31 3.50
CA GLU A 78 -1.52 5.46 2.66
C GLU A 78 -1.13 5.24 1.19
N PHE A 79 0.05 4.70 0.92
CA PHE A 79 0.51 4.43 -0.45
C PHE A 79 -0.41 3.43 -1.18
N LEU A 80 -0.80 2.34 -0.52
CA LEU A 80 -1.73 1.35 -1.07
C LEU A 80 -3.13 1.94 -1.29
N GLN A 81 -3.63 2.79 -0.39
CA GLN A 81 -4.88 3.50 -0.61
C GLN A 81 -4.83 4.37 -1.87
N GLN A 82 -3.73 5.09 -2.10
CA GLN A 82 -3.58 5.91 -3.30
C GLN A 82 -3.52 5.07 -4.57
N ILE A 83 -2.83 3.91 -4.56
CA ILE A 83 -2.85 2.95 -5.68
C ILE A 83 -4.26 2.46 -5.93
N PHE A 84 -4.98 2.00 -4.89
CA PHE A 84 -6.35 1.52 -5.05
C PHE A 84 -7.22 2.57 -5.73
N GLN A 85 -7.20 3.82 -5.23
CA GLN A 85 -7.96 4.92 -5.82
C GLN A 85 -7.59 5.22 -7.28
N LEU A 86 -6.29 5.14 -7.63
CA LEU A 86 -5.82 5.37 -8.99
C LEU A 86 -6.41 4.36 -9.97
N PHE A 87 -6.38 3.07 -9.61
CA PHE A 87 -6.85 1.98 -10.46
C PHE A 87 -8.37 1.78 -10.43
N SER A 88 -9.07 2.21 -9.38
CA SER A 88 -10.55 2.14 -9.32
C SER A 88 -11.23 3.18 -10.20
N LYS A 89 -10.62 4.35 -10.43
CA LYS A 89 -11.26 5.46 -11.14
C LYS A 89 -11.00 5.48 -12.64
N ASN A 90 -9.92 4.86 -13.11
CA ASN A 90 -9.44 5.03 -14.47
C ASN A 90 -8.93 3.69 -15.01
N LEU A 91 -9.81 2.72 -15.20
CA LEU A 91 -9.40 1.40 -15.69
C LEU A 91 -8.89 1.51 -17.14
N PRO A 92 -7.70 1.00 -17.46
CA PRO A 92 -7.29 0.83 -18.84
C PRO A 92 -8.02 -0.38 -19.44
N VAL A 93 -9.29 -0.18 -19.82
CA VAL A 93 -10.21 -1.23 -20.30
C VAL A 93 -9.65 -1.96 -21.54
N ASP A 94 -8.85 -1.26 -22.36
CA ASP A 94 -8.32 -1.81 -23.62
C ASP A 94 -6.89 -2.38 -23.51
N VAL A 95 -6.17 -2.10 -22.42
CA VAL A 95 -4.73 -2.44 -22.31
C VAL A 95 -4.50 -3.64 -21.39
N TRP A 96 -5.40 -3.89 -20.43
CA TRP A 96 -5.21 -4.90 -19.39
C TRP A 96 -6.40 -5.85 -19.36
N ASN A 97 -6.14 -7.16 -19.23
CA ASN A 97 -7.19 -8.16 -19.04
C ASN A 97 -7.98 -7.82 -17.77
N ILE A 98 -9.28 -7.53 -17.91
CA ILE A 98 -10.19 -7.11 -16.83
C ILE A 98 -10.04 -7.98 -15.58
N SER A 99 -9.98 -9.31 -15.76
CA SER A 99 -9.82 -10.26 -14.65
C SER A 99 -8.51 -10.04 -13.86
N LYS A 100 -7.43 -9.64 -14.54
CA LYS A 100 -6.17 -9.31 -13.86
C LYS A 100 -6.30 -8.03 -13.03
N ILE A 101 -7.05 -7.05 -13.51
CA ILE A 101 -7.26 -5.79 -12.78
C ILE A 101 -8.16 -6.01 -11.56
N GLU A 102 -9.23 -6.78 -11.70
CA GLU A 102 -10.12 -7.14 -10.59
C GLU A 102 -9.36 -7.90 -9.50
N ASN A 103 -8.58 -8.92 -9.88
CA ASN A 103 -7.73 -9.64 -8.94
C ASN A 103 -6.72 -8.73 -8.23
N PHE A 104 -6.20 -7.74 -8.96
CA PHE A 104 -5.29 -6.74 -8.41
C PHE A 104 -5.99 -5.81 -7.41
N GLN A 105 -7.18 -5.29 -7.75
CA GLN A 105 -7.96 -4.42 -6.88
C GLN A 105 -8.38 -5.16 -5.60
N ASN A 106 -8.86 -6.40 -5.73
CA ASN A 106 -9.21 -7.26 -4.60
C ASN A 106 -7.98 -7.53 -3.71
N GLY A 107 -6.83 -7.81 -4.33
CA GLY A 107 -5.57 -8.01 -3.61
C GLY A 107 -5.15 -6.77 -2.81
N ILE A 108 -5.16 -5.58 -3.43
CA ILE A 108 -4.84 -4.33 -2.71
C ILE A 108 -5.83 -4.10 -1.57
N HIS A 109 -7.13 -4.29 -1.83
CA HIS A 109 -8.17 -4.05 -0.85
C HIS A 109 -7.95 -4.90 0.41
N HIS A 110 -7.71 -6.21 0.23
CA HIS A 110 -7.39 -7.12 1.33
C HIS A 110 -6.17 -6.66 2.13
N GLN A 111 -5.10 -6.20 1.46
CA GLN A 111 -3.92 -5.68 2.16
C GLN A 111 -4.20 -4.41 2.98
N ILE A 112 -5.06 -3.54 2.46
CA ILE A 112 -5.48 -2.33 3.18
C ILE A 112 -6.22 -2.75 4.46
N GLU A 113 -7.14 -3.72 4.39
CA GLU A 113 -7.88 -4.23 5.55
C GLU A 113 -6.96 -4.87 6.61
N GLU A 114 -5.97 -5.65 6.20
CA GLU A 114 -4.96 -6.23 7.09
C GLU A 114 -4.16 -5.14 7.82
N LEU A 115 -3.69 -4.13 7.07
CA LEU A 115 -2.93 -3.01 7.64
C LEU A 115 -3.78 -2.12 8.55
N GLU A 116 -5.05 -1.92 8.22
CA GLU A 116 -5.99 -1.13 9.02
C GLU A 116 -6.20 -1.75 10.41
N THR A 117 -6.37 -3.07 10.43
CA THR A 117 -6.49 -3.85 11.67
C THR A 117 -5.25 -3.64 12.55
N CYS A 118 -4.03 -3.74 11.99
CA CYS A 118 -2.80 -3.47 12.72
C CYS A 118 -2.69 -2.02 13.23
N LEU A 119 -3.13 -1.03 12.45
CA LEU A 119 -3.02 0.38 12.80
C LEU A 119 -4.02 0.83 13.88
N SER A 120 -5.20 0.21 13.93
CA SER A 120 -6.24 0.46 14.94
C SER A 120 -5.75 0.12 16.35
N GLU A 121 -4.98 -0.95 16.48
CA GLU A 121 -4.44 -1.42 17.76
C GLU A 121 -3.27 -0.57 18.31
N GLU A 122 -2.52 0.11 17.43
CA GLU A 122 -1.39 0.97 17.81
C GLU A 122 -1.78 2.36 18.33
N GLN A 123 -3.05 2.77 18.19
CA GLN A 123 -3.51 4.15 18.40
C GLN A 123 -3.45 4.61 19.88
N SER A 124 -3.11 3.72 20.81
CA SER A 124 -3.08 3.96 22.26
C SER A 124 -1.75 4.47 22.84
N LYS A 125 -0.70 4.69 22.04
CA LYS A 125 0.63 5.11 22.55
C LYS A 125 0.96 6.56 22.20
N ALA A 126 1.35 7.34 23.22
CA ALA A 126 1.82 8.72 23.06
C ALA A 126 2.96 8.80 22.02
N ARG A 127 2.75 9.59 20.96
CA ARG A 127 3.71 9.80 19.87
C ARG A 127 4.39 11.14 20.08
N ASN A 128 5.70 11.22 19.88
CA ASN A 128 6.40 12.51 19.96
C ASN A 128 5.88 13.48 18.86
N ASN A 129 5.90 14.78 19.16
CA ASN A 129 5.38 15.80 18.25
C ASN A 129 6.15 15.85 16.92
N PHE A 130 7.47 15.64 16.97
CA PHE A 130 8.33 15.67 15.80
C PHE A 130 8.08 14.51 14.81
N GLN A 131 7.97 13.25 15.27
CA GLN A 131 7.66 12.15 14.33
C GLN A 131 6.22 12.21 13.84
N THR A 132 5.30 12.76 14.65
CA THR A 132 3.94 13.02 14.19
C THR A 132 3.93 14.03 13.04
N TRP A 133 4.73 15.10 13.15
CA TRP A 133 4.89 16.07 12.07
C TRP A 133 5.52 15.45 10.82
N ILE A 134 6.64 14.71 10.96
CA ILE A 134 7.28 14.01 9.82
C ILE A 134 6.28 13.09 9.13
N LEU A 135 5.53 12.28 9.88
CA LEU A 135 4.54 11.36 9.32
C LEU A 135 3.44 12.10 8.53
N LYS A 136 2.89 13.19 9.09
CA LYS A 136 1.87 14.00 8.42
C LYS A 136 2.40 14.60 7.12
N THR A 137 3.62 15.16 7.15
CA THR A 137 4.28 15.73 5.98
C THR A 137 4.53 14.66 4.91
N SER A 138 5.02 13.46 5.30
CA SER A 138 5.21 12.33 4.38
C SER A 138 3.91 11.88 3.73
N ILE A 139 2.82 11.75 4.51
CA ILE A 139 1.48 11.41 3.98
C ILE A 139 1.01 12.46 2.96
N TYR A 140 1.18 13.74 3.27
CA TYR A 140 0.84 14.83 2.35
C TYR A 140 1.65 14.75 1.05
N SER A 141 2.96 14.49 1.14
CA SER A 141 3.83 14.33 -0.02
C SER A 141 3.43 13.15 -0.91
N ILE A 142 2.97 12.04 -0.32
CA ILE A 142 2.43 10.87 -1.06
C ILE A 142 1.18 11.26 -1.84
N LYS A 143 0.22 11.95 -1.21
CA LYS A 143 -0.99 12.42 -1.89
C LYS A 143 -0.65 13.35 -3.06
N LYS A 144 0.27 14.29 -2.87
CA LYS A 144 0.74 15.18 -3.94
C LYS A 144 1.47 14.43 -5.05
N TYR A 145 2.17 13.35 -4.72
CA TYR A 145 2.83 12.47 -5.69
C TYR A 145 1.81 11.72 -6.56
N PHE A 146 0.78 11.11 -5.96
CA PHE A 146 -0.29 10.47 -6.73
C PHE A 146 -1.18 11.45 -7.51
N GLN A 147 -1.33 12.68 -7.02
CA GLN A 147 -1.96 13.74 -7.78
C GLN A 147 -1.18 14.06 -9.08
N ARG A 148 0.16 14.10 -9.02
CA ARG A 148 1.01 14.28 -10.22
C ARG A 148 0.84 13.12 -11.21
N ILE A 149 0.82 11.89 -10.72
CA ILE A 149 0.54 10.71 -11.55
C ILE A 149 -0.83 10.81 -12.22
N THR A 150 -1.86 11.18 -11.46
CA THR A 150 -3.22 11.32 -11.98
C THR A 150 -3.31 12.42 -13.04
N ASN A 151 -2.65 13.56 -12.82
CA ASN A 151 -2.60 14.65 -13.80
C ASN A 151 -1.86 14.22 -15.07
N PHE A 152 -0.72 13.54 -14.94
CA PHE A 152 0.01 13.00 -16.09
C PHE A 152 -0.85 12.05 -16.93
N LEU A 153 -1.59 11.12 -16.29
CA LEU A 153 -2.50 10.23 -17.00
C LEU A 153 -3.59 11.02 -17.75
N LYS A 154 -4.17 12.05 -17.12
CA LYS A 154 -5.16 12.92 -17.78
C LYS A 154 -4.58 13.68 -18.96
N ASP A 155 -3.39 14.27 -18.80
CA ASP A 155 -2.70 15.04 -19.84
C ASP A 155 -2.35 14.16 -21.04
N LYS A 156 -2.04 12.88 -20.79
CA LYS A 156 -1.79 11.85 -21.80
C LYS A 156 -3.03 11.09 -22.24
N GLN A 157 -4.22 11.54 -21.83
CA GLN A 157 -5.51 10.94 -22.19
C GLN A 157 -5.58 9.44 -21.90
N TYR A 158 -4.91 8.99 -20.84
CA TYR A 158 -4.88 7.60 -20.41
C TYR A 158 -4.38 6.64 -21.51
N SER A 159 -3.47 7.11 -22.37
CA SER A 159 -2.84 6.32 -23.43
C SER A 159 -2.19 5.04 -22.87
N HIS A 160 -2.01 4.03 -23.73
CA HIS A 160 -1.25 2.83 -23.39
C HIS A 160 0.13 3.17 -22.78
N CYS A 161 0.88 4.08 -23.42
CA CYS A 161 2.21 4.46 -22.95
C CYS A 161 2.21 5.22 -21.63
N SER A 162 1.17 6.01 -21.34
CA SER A 162 1.02 6.65 -20.03
C SER A 162 0.81 5.62 -18.91
N TRP A 163 0.07 4.55 -19.17
CA TRP A 163 -0.11 3.46 -18.21
C TRP A 163 1.16 2.62 -18.01
N GLU A 164 1.89 2.34 -19.09
CA GLU A 164 3.20 1.69 -19.01
C GLU A 164 4.19 2.52 -18.16
N ALA A 165 4.18 3.85 -18.31
CA ALA A 165 5.02 4.74 -17.51
C ALA A 165 4.64 4.70 -16.01
N VAL A 166 3.35 4.76 -15.69
CA VAL A 166 2.87 4.64 -14.30
C VAL A 166 3.22 3.28 -13.70
N GLN A 167 3.10 2.21 -14.48
CA GLN A 167 3.47 0.87 -14.03
C GLN A 167 4.97 0.74 -13.75
N MET A 168 5.82 1.31 -14.61
CA MET A 168 7.26 1.36 -14.40
C MET A 168 7.63 2.14 -13.13
N GLU A 169 6.93 3.24 -12.87
CA GLU A 169 7.10 4.01 -11.64
C GLU A 169 6.71 3.18 -10.40
N LEU A 170 5.56 2.50 -10.42
CA LEU A 170 5.12 1.64 -9.31
C LEU A 170 6.09 0.48 -9.06
N ARG A 171 6.66 -0.12 -10.12
CA ARG A 171 7.74 -1.11 -10.03
C ARG A 171 8.96 -0.59 -9.30
N THR A 172 9.34 0.65 -9.59
CA THR A 172 10.46 1.33 -8.92
C THR A 172 10.14 1.59 -7.44
N CYS A 173 8.90 2.00 -7.13
CA CYS A 173 8.45 2.25 -5.75
C CYS A 173 8.58 1.00 -4.84
N HIS A 174 8.24 -0.18 -5.34
CA HIS A 174 8.77 -1.47 -4.87
C HIS A 174 10.17 -1.44 -4.35
N ILE A 175 11.13 -1.34 -5.25
CA ILE A 175 12.52 -1.52 -4.87
C ILE A 175 12.89 -0.59 -3.70
N ILE A 176 12.30 0.62 -3.67
CA ILE A 176 12.42 1.57 -2.57
C ILE A 176 11.77 1.05 -1.27
N PHE A 177 10.49 0.67 -1.27
CA PHE A 177 9.81 0.17 -0.06
C PHE A 177 10.45 -1.11 0.47
N ASP A 178 10.81 -2.03 -0.42
CA ASP A 178 11.54 -3.25 -0.08
C ASP A 178 12.87 -2.94 0.61
N SER A 179 13.61 -1.95 0.10
CA SER A 179 14.85 -1.48 0.72
C SER A 179 14.59 -0.83 2.08
N LEU A 180 13.55 -0.01 2.21
CA LEU A 180 13.18 0.66 3.46
C LEU A 180 12.77 -0.32 4.55
N LEU A 181 12.16 -1.44 4.16
CA LEU A 181 11.72 -2.49 5.06
C LEU A 181 12.90 -3.38 5.48
N LYS A 182 13.79 -3.74 4.55
CA LYS A 182 15.01 -4.54 4.83
C LYS A 182 16.07 -3.79 5.63
N LYS A 183 16.29 -2.49 5.36
CA LYS A 183 17.27 -1.66 6.11
C LYS A 183 16.94 -1.47 7.59
N LYS A 184 15.70 -1.76 8.00
CA LYS A 184 15.20 -1.49 9.35
C LYS A 184 14.94 -2.79 10.15
N THR A 185 15.42 -3.92 9.64
CA THR A 185 15.35 -5.25 10.28
C THR A 185 16.70 -5.79 10.76
N THR A 186 17.76 -5.02 10.54
CA THR A 186 19.11 -5.15 11.14
C THR A 186 19.33 -3.99 12.09
#